data_AF-A0A7S3YZG6-F1
#
_entry.id   AF-A0A7S3YZG6-F1
#
_cell.length_a   1.000
_cell.length_b   1.000
_cell.length_c   1.000
_cell.angle_alpha   90.00
_cell.angle_beta   90.00
_cell.angle_gamma   90.00
#
_symmetry.space_group_name_H-M   'P 1'
#
loop_
_entity.id
_entity.type
_entity.pdbx_description
1 polymer ?
#
loop_
_entity_poly.entity_id
_entity_poly.type
_entity_poly.pdbx_seq_one_letter_code
_entity_poly.pdbx_strand_id
1 'polypeptide(L)'
;MLGNSRERKGYDQDKSWVVTGGWRKKTRAPGPIRFRTTFRNCILDTLKRRGWKEVEDDSECDLNWMDRDWIRERFDKVHLEPYQKVNHFRNHYELTRKDTMVKNLKRYKRQLEKDGKMEEAAQFNFFPLTFVLPGEYLLYVEAFKKIGGTWIMKPVGKSQGKGIFLVDKLSQTVQWKSDYRLNNQEQQAESYVAQQYIDSPLLIGGRKFDIRLYVLVKSYNPLVVYMYRFFFSQKRHTFHPRHGTHRQPAAYYYYYYSTQTYYY
;
A
#
# COMPACT_ATOMS: atom_id res chain seq x y z
N MET A 1 -36.54 -4.89 83.23
CA MET A 1 -36.09 -3.49 83.04
C MET A 1 -34.57 -3.47 83.12
N LEU A 2 -33.93 -3.08 82.01
CA LEU A 2 -32.94 -1.99 81.90
C LEU A 2 -31.63 -2.25 82.67
N GLY A 3 -30.43 -2.19 82.10
CA GLY A 3 -29.97 -1.78 80.79
C GLY A 3 -28.45 -1.58 80.94
N ASN A 4 -27.63 -2.15 80.05
CA ASN A 4 -26.19 -1.97 80.07
C ASN A 4 -25.80 -1.02 78.93
N SER A 5 -25.47 0.23 79.26
CA SER A 5 -25.14 1.28 78.31
C SER A 5 -23.72 1.11 77.75
N ARG A 6 -23.62 0.70 76.48
CA ARG A 6 -22.44 0.90 75.64
C ARG A 6 -22.53 2.26 74.97
N GLU A 7 -21.66 3.18 75.37
CA GLU A 7 -21.46 4.46 74.68
C GLU A 7 -20.87 4.23 73.28
N ARG A 8 -21.46 4.93 72.30
CA ARG A 8 -21.06 4.98 70.90
C ARG A 8 -19.85 5.91 70.77
N LYS A 9 -18.73 5.43 70.19
CA LYS A 9 -17.71 6.30 69.63
C LYS A 9 -18.04 6.62 68.18
N GLY A 10 -17.89 7.89 67.84
CA GLY A 10 -18.37 8.54 66.63
C GLY A 10 -17.80 7.96 65.34
N TYR A 11 -18.64 8.02 64.31
CA TYR A 11 -18.30 7.74 62.93
C TYR A 11 -17.54 8.94 62.38
N ASP A 12 -16.25 8.78 62.12
CA ASP A 12 -15.42 9.83 61.51
C ASP A 12 -15.80 9.95 60.03
N GLN A 13 -16.44 11.08 59.70
CA GLN A 13 -16.89 11.45 58.37
C GLN A 13 -15.73 12.06 57.58
N ASP A 14 -14.73 11.28 57.17
CA ASP A 14 -13.81 11.76 56.13
C ASP A 14 -13.08 10.66 55.34
N LYS A 15 -13.85 9.88 54.59
CA LYS A 15 -13.31 9.13 53.45
C LYS A 15 -14.15 9.44 52.21
N SER A 16 -13.99 10.65 51.71
CA SER A 16 -14.35 10.96 50.34
C SER A 16 -13.47 10.11 49.41
N TRP A 17 -14.07 9.10 48.78
CA TRP A 17 -13.48 8.49 47.60
C TRP A 17 -13.52 9.54 46.48
N VAL A 18 -12.49 10.39 46.41
CA VAL A 18 -12.33 11.26 45.26
C VAL A 18 -11.88 10.39 44.09
N VAL A 19 -12.83 10.04 43.23
CA VAL A 19 -12.56 9.46 41.91
C VAL A 19 -11.87 10.54 41.06
N THR A 20 -10.55 10.68 41.19
CA THR A 20 -9.72 11.48 40.27
C THR A 20 -9.20 10.62 39.11
N GLY A 21 -10.08 9.81 38.52
CA GLY A 21 -9.80 9.01 37.32
C GLY A 21 -10.23 9.71 36.05
N GLY A 22 -9.86 10.97 35.86
CA GLY A 22 -10.09 11.64 34.57
C GLY A 22 -9.18 11.02 33.52
N TRP A 23 -9.75 10.41 32.48
CA TRP A 23 -9.02 9.99 31.28
C TRP A 23 -8.43 11.21 30.57
N ARG A 24 -7.33 11.75 31.11
CA ARG A 24 -6.61 12.86 30.51
C ARG A 24 -5.91 12.29 29.28
N LYS A 25 -6.44 12.57 28.08
CA LYS A 25 -5.76 12.26 26.82
C LYS A 25 -4.32 12.77 26.94
N LYS A 26 -3.33 11.89 26.82
CA LYS A 26 -1.92 12.32 26.84
C LYS A 26 -1.73 13.30 25.69
N THR A 27 -1.45 14.55 26.02
CA THR A 27 -1.11 15.60 25.06
C THR A 27 0.40 15.61 24.86
N ARG A 28 0.84 15.99 23.66
CA ARG A 28 2.27 16.14 23.38
C ARG A 28 2.87 17.21 24.29
N ALA A 29 4.03 16.94 24.87
CA ALA A 29 4.80 17.97 25.55
C ALA A 29 5.20 19.09 24.56
N PRO A 30 5.26 20.36 25.03
CA PRO A 30 5.76 21.46 24.21
C PRO A 30 7.24 21.23 23.87
N GLY A 31 7.64 21.68 22.68
CA GLY A 31 9.01 21.49 22.18
C GLY A 31 9.08 21.09 20.70
N PRO A 32 10.30 20.86 20.18
CA PRO A 32 10.52 20.38 18.83
C PRO A 32 9.91 18.99 18.64
N ILE A 33 9.45 18.69 17.43
CA ILE A 33 8.95 17.35 17.07
C ILE A 33 10.08 16.35 17.23
N ARG A 34 9.79 15.25 17.93
CA ARG A 34 10.67 14.09 18.09
C ARG A 34 10.33 13.08 17.01
N PHE A 35 11.32 12.68 16.22
CA PHE A 35 11.14 11.71 15.16
C PHE A 35 12.09 10.54 15.29
N ARG A 36 11.71 9.42 14.71
CA ARG A 36 12.57 8.24 14.58
C ARG A 36 12.57 7.77 13.13
N THR A 37 13.75 7.43 12.61
CA THR A 37 13.88 6.88 11.26
C THR A 37 15.11 6.01 11.13
N THR A 38 15.02 4.91 10.38
CA THR A 38 16.18 4.11 9.93
C THR A 38 16.79 4.65 8.65
N PHE A 39 16.10 5.56 7.94
CA PHE A 39 16.60 6.11 6.69
C PHE A 39 17.76 7.08 6.93
N ARG A 40 18.83 6.92 6.14
CA ARG A 40 20.02 7.79 6.11
C ARG A 40 20.14 8.44 4.73
N ASN A 41 19.11 9.21 4.38
CA ASN A 41 18.96 9.84 3.06
C ASN A 41 18.24 11.18 3.18
N CYS A 42 17.71 11.71 2.07
CA CYS A 42 17.01 12.99 2.02
C CYS A 42 15.84 13.12 3.01
N ILE A 43 15.26 12.01 3.48
CA ILE A 43 14.23 12.02 4.54
C ILE A 43 14.86 12.56 5.82
N LEU A 44 15.97 11.98 6.27
CA LEU A 44 16.68 12.39 7.47
C LEU A 44 17.08 13.87 7.40
N ASP A 45 17.68 14.27 6.28
CA ASP A 45 18.12 15.66 6.07
C ASP A 45 16.93 16.63 6.12
N THR A 46 15.79 16.21 5.59
CA THR A 46 14.57 17.03 5.59
C THR A 46 13.96 17.16 6.98
N LEU A 47 13.98 16.09 7.79
CA LEU A 47 13.49 16.13 9.18
C LEU A 47 14.41 17.00 10.04
N LYS A 48 15.74 16.83 9.92
CA LYS A 48 16.73 17.63 10.64
C LYS A 48 16.68 19.11 10.28
N ARG A 49 16.54 19.46 9.00
CA ARG A 49 16.40 20.86 8.54
C ARG A 49 15.16 21.57 9.09
N ARG A 50 14.14 20.84 9.53
CA ARG A 50 12.96 21.40 10.21
C ARG A 50 13.16 21.66 11.70
N GLY A 51 14.36 21.42 12.23
CA GLY A 51 14.67 21.53 13.65
C GLY A 51 14.06 20.41 14.49
N TRP A 52 13.67 19.30 13.87
CA TRP A 52 13.14 18.14 14.59
C TRP A 52 14.29 17.35 15.22
N LYS A 53 14.02 16.70 16.36
CA LYS A 53 15.01 15.95 17.12
C LYS A 53 14.86 14.45 16.86
N GLU A 54 15.95 13.80 16.49
CA GLU A 54 15.99 12.34 16.35
C GLU A 54 16.03 11.73 17.75
N VAL A 55 15.18 10.73 18.01
CA VAL A 55 15.11 9.98 19.28
C VAL A 55 15.29 8.48 19.02
N GLU A 56 15.73 7.74 20.04
CA GLU A 56 15.94 6.29 19.93
C GLU A 56 14.74 5.47 20.41
N ASP A 57 14.00 5.95 21.41
CA ASP A 57 12.83 5.25 21.96
C ASP A 57 11.54 5.60 21.18
N ASP A 58 10.74 4.57 20.88
CA ASP A 58 9.43 4.72 20.26
C ASP A 58 8.42 5.39 21.17
N SER A 59 8.55 5.19 22.48
CA SER A 59 7.59 5.71 23.47
C SER A 59 7.65 7.24 23.57
N GLU A 60 8.80 7.81 23.23
CA GLU A 60 9.06 9.24 23.21
C GLU A 60 8.89 9.86 21.82
N CYS A 61 8.62 9.05 20.80
CA CYS A 61 8.58 9.50 19.42
C CYS A 61 7.21 10.10 19.06
N ASP A 62 7.20 11.30 18.50
CA ASP A 62 5.99 11.93 17.96
C ASP A 62 5.72 11.45 16.52
N LEU A 63 6.77 11.24 15.71
CA LEU A 63 6.68 10.72 14.35
C LEU A 63 7.64 9.56 14.09
N ASN A 64 7.08 8.38 13.90
CA ASN A 64 7.83 7.21 13.44
C ASN A 64 7.80 7.14 11.91
N TRP A 65 8.96 7.40 11.29
CA TRP A 65 9.14 7.34 9.84
C TRP A 65 10.05 6.17 9.46
N MET A 66 9.43 5.02 9.20
CA MET A 66 10.13 3.74 9.03
C MET A 66 9.75 3.07 7.72
N ASP A 67 10.48 2.01 7.38
CA ASP A 67 10.09 1.17 6.26
C ASP A 67 8.77 0.43 6.56
N ARG A 68 8.16 -0.04 5.48
CA ARG A 68 6.86 -0.67 5.49
C ARG A 68 6.80 -1.91 6.37
N ASP A 69 7.84 -2.76 6.31
CA ASP A 69 7.83 -4.05 7.00
C ASP A 69 7.93 -3.84 8.52
N TRP A 70 8.78 -2.89 8.94
CA TRP A 70 8.90 -2.51 10.34
C TRP A 70 7.60 -1.92 10.91
N ILE A 71 6.93 -0.99 10.19
CA ILE A 71 5.65 -0.43 10.65
C ILE A 71 4.61 -1.54 10.83
N ARG A 72 4.52 -2.47 9.86
CA ARG A 72 3.57 -3.58 9.90
C ARG A 72 3.82 -4.47 11.13
N GLU A 73 5.06 -4.82 11.39
CA GLU A 73 5.41 -5.72 12.50
C GLU A 73 5.15 -5.10 13.88
N ARG A 74 5.41 -3.80 14.01
CA ARG A 74 5.43 -3.13 15.32
C ARG A 74 4.17 -2.33 15.65
N PHE A 75 3.49 -1.77 14.65
CA PHE A 75 2.41 -0.80 14.86
C PHE A 75 1.02 -1.25 14.37
N ASP A 76 0.91 -2.36 13.64
CA ASP A 76 -0.41 -2.88 13.26
C ASP A 76 -1.21 -3.37 14.49
N LYS A 77 -0.51 -3.82 15.55
CA LYS A 77 -1.12 -4.37 16.77
C LYS A 77 -1.16 -3.41 17.96
N VAL A 78 -0.58 -2.20 17.84
CA VAL A 78 -0.37 -1.27 18.96
C VAL A 78 -1.26 -0.05 18.83
N HIS A 79 -1.91 0.40 19.90
CA HIS A 79 -2.64 1.67 19.88
C HIS A 79 -1.65 2.84 20.01
N LEU A 80 -1.68 3.76 19.05
CA LEU A 80 -0.88 4.99 19.10
C LEU A 80 -1.58 6.04 19.95
N GLU A 81 -0.80 6.81 20.71
CA GLU A 81 -1.33 7.98 21.39
C GLU A 81 -1.80 9.04 20.37
N PRO A 82 -2.78 9.92 20.68
CA PRO A 82 -3.36 10.84 19.70
C PRO A 82 -2.36 11.76 18.99
N TYR A 83 -1.26 12.11 19.67
CA TYR A 83 -0.20 12.95 19.13
C TYR A 83 0.81 12.20 18.26
N GLN A 84 0.89 10.87 18.39
CA GLN A 84 1.83 10.04 17.64
C GLN A 84 1.35 9.86 16.20
N LYS A 85 2.32 9.77 15.29
CA LYS A 85 2.09 9.61 13.84
C LYS A 85 3.06 8.57 13.29
N VAL A 86 2.61 7.86 12.26
CA VAL A 86 3.38 6.88 11.51
C VAL A 86 3.24 7.16 10.01
N ASN A 87 4.30 6.88 9.25
CA ASN A 87 4.34 7.11 7.82
C ASN A 87 3.74 5.95 6.99
N HIS A 88 2.85 5.14 7.56
CA HIS A 88 2.10 4.11 6.83
C HIS A 88 0.73 3.88 7.47
N PHE A 89 -0.34 3.89 6.68
CA PHE A 89 -1.62 3.38 7.18
C PHE A 89 -1.59 1.86 7.30
N ARG A 90 -2.33 1.37 8.30
CA ARG A 90 -2.71 -0.04 8.39
C ARG A 90 -3.43 -0.45 7.12
N ASN A 91 -3.20 -1.68 6.68
CA ASN A 91 -3.81 -2.24 5.47
C ASN A 91 -3.51 -1.45 4.18
N HIS A 92 -2.47 -0.61 4.14
CA HIS A 92 -2.07 0.10 2.90
C HIS A 92 -1.89 -0.87 1.72
N TYR A 93 -1.50 -2.12 1.99
CA TYR A 93 -1.33 -3.17 0.99
C TYR A 93 -2.58 -3.45 0.14
N GLU A 94 -3.77 -3.08 0.61
CA GLU A 94 -5.03 -3.14 -0.15
C GLU A 94 -5.00 -2.31 -1.44
N LEU A 95 -4.20 -1.23 -1.46
CA LEU A 95 -4.00 -0.34 -2.60
C LEU A 95 -2.60 -0.42 -3.20
N THR A 96 -1.65 -1.14 -2.59
CA THR A 96 -0.24 -1.10 -3.04
C THR A 96 0.25 -2.45 -3.56
N ARG A 97 -0.38 -3.55 -3.14
CA ARG A 97 -0.15 -4.87 -3.74
C ARG A 97 -0.99 -5.03 -5.00
N LYS A 98 -0.38 -5.59 -6.06
CA LYS A 98 -1.00 -5.69 -7.39
C LYS A 98 -2.27 -6.55 -7.38
N ASP A 99 -2.25 -7.68 -6.68
CA ASP A 99 -3.38 -8.59 -6.55
C ASP A 99 -4.53 -7.97 -5.77
N THR A 100 -4.25 -7.37 -4.62
CA THR A 100 -5.26 -6.78 -3.76
C THR A 100 -5.91 -5.55 -4.39
N MET A 101 -5.11 -4.69 -5.01
CA MET A 101 -5.62 -3.52 -5.76
C MET A 101 -6.60 -3.96 -6.86
N VAL A 102 -6.22 -4.93 -7.70
CA VAL A 102 -7.10 -5.41 -8.78
C VAL A 102 -8.38 -6.02 -8.24
N LYS A 103 -8.30 -6.83 -7.17
CA LYS A 103 -9.47 -7.41 -6.52
C LYS A 103 -10.42 -6.32 -5.99
N ASN A 104 -9.87 -5.30 -5.33
CA ASN A 104 -10.64 -4.19 -4.78
C ASN A 104 -11.32 -3.34 -5.87
N LEU A 105 -10.59 -2.99 -6.92
CA LEU A 105 -11.13 -2.25 -8.07
C LEU A 105 -12.25 -3.03 -8.76
N LYS A 106 -12.03 -4.32 -9.04
CA LYS A 106 -13.06 -5.20 -9.62
C LYS A 106 -14.29 -5.32 -8.71
N ARG A 107 -14.09 -5.49 -7.40
CA ARG A 107 -15.18 -5.63 -6.42
C ARG A 107 -16.02 -4.35 -6.38
N TYR A 108 -15.38 -3.20 -6.33
CA TYR A 108 -16.08 -1.91 -6.25
C TYR A 108 -16.82 -1.59 -7.55
N LYS A 109 -16.19 -1.81 -8.71
CA LYS A 109 -16.88 -1.68 -10.01
C LYS A 109 -18.14 -2.54 -10.09
N ARG A 110 -18.05 -3.83 -9.71
CA ARG A 110 -19.22 -4.74 -9.68
C ARG A 110 -20.30 -4.29 -8.70
N GLN A 111 -19.92 -3.68 -7.58
CA GLN A 111 -20.89 -3.14 -6.63
C GLN A 111 -21.66 -1.97 -7.25
N LEU A 112 -20.96 -1.03 -7.91
CA LEU A 112 -21.58 0.08 -8.63
C LEU A 112 -22.54 -0.41 -9.72
N GLU A 113 -22.16 -1.43 -10.48
CA GLU A 113 -23.03 -2.06 -11.50
C GLU A 113 -24.30 -2.65 -10.88
N LYS A 114 -24.19 -3.34 -9.74
CA LYS A 114 -25.34 -3.89 -9.01
C LYS A 114 -26.25 -2.81 -8.44
N ASP A 115 -25.67 -1.69 -8.03
CA ASP A 115 -26.40 -0.54 -7.48
C ASP A 115 -27.03 0.34 -8.58
N GLY A 116 -26.94 -0.06 -9.85
CA GLY A 116 -27.47 0.68 -11.00
C GLY A 116 -26.64 1.91 -11.40
N LYS A 117 -25.46 2.10 -10.80
CA LYS A 117 -24.57 3.25 -11.00
C LYS A 117 -23.63 3.04 -12.18
N MET A 118 -24.20 2.84 -13.36
CA MET A 118 -23.45 2.45 -14.57
C MET A 118 -22.42 3.51 -15.01
N GLU A 119 -22.74 4.80 -14.87
CA GLU A 119 -21.82 5.89 -15.21
C GLU A 119 -20.60 5.92 -14.28
N GLU A 120 -20.79 5.75 -12.97
CA GLU A 120 -19.70 5.65 -11.99
C GLU A 120 -18.84 4.40 -12.26
N ALA A 121 -19.48 3.26 -12.56
CA ALA A 121 -18.79 2.02 -12.90
C ALA A 121 -17.94 2.15 -14.17
N ALA A 122 -18.39 2.92 -15.17
CA ALA A 122 -17.67 3.15 -16.42
C ALA A 122 -16.36 3.93 -16.20
N GLN A 123 -16.26 4.75 -15.15
CA GLN A 123 -15.02 5.45 -14.81
C GLN A 123 -13.88 4.50 -14.45
N PHE A 124 -14.15 3.24 -14.09
CA PHE A 124 -13.15 2.23 -13.76
C PHE A 124 -12.46 1.59 -14.98
N ASN A 125 -12.71 2.08 -16.19
CA ASN A 125 -12.05 1.59 -17.41
C ASN A 125 -10.59 2.11 -17.56
N PHE A 126 -10.06 2.84 -16.57
CA PHE A 126 -8.67 3.32 -16.55
C PHE A 126 -7.63 2.21 -16.30
N PHE A 127 -8.04 1.05 -15.78
CA PHE A 127 -7.15 -0.11 -15.62
C PHE A 127 -7.53 -1.22 -16.60
N PRO A 128 -6.58 -1.81 -17.33
CA PRO A 128 -6.87 -2.83 -18.33
C PRO A 128 -7.28 -4.15 -17.71
N LEU A 129 -7.81 -5.03 -18.57
CA LEU A 129 -8.22 -6.36 -18.18
C LEU A 129 -7.08 -7.12 -17.49
N THR A 130 -7.36 -7.59 -16.28
CA THR A 130 -6.33 -8.12 -15.38
C THR A 130 -6.85 -9.33 -14.62
N PHE A 131 -6.00 -10.34 -14.41
CA PHE A 131 -6.31 -11.58 -13.70
C PHE A 131 -5.21 -11.92 -12.68
N VAL A 132 -5.60 -12.41 -11.52
CA VAL A 132 -4.71 -12.85 -10.44
C VAL A 132 -4.51 -14.36 -10.55
N LEU A 133 -3.28 -14.78 -10.81
CA LEU A 133 -2.88 -16.17 -10.99
C LEU A 133 -2.24 -16.74 -9.71
N PRO A 134 -2.46 -18.03 -9.40
CA PRO A 134 -3.12 -19.03 -10.24
C PRO A 134 -4.66 -19.05 -10.18
N GLY A 135 -5.29 -18.30 -9.26
CA GLY A 135 -6.73 -18.40 -8.97
C GLY A 135 -7.66 -18.10 -10.15
N GLU A 136 -7.32 -17.12 -11.00
CA GLU A 136 -8.11 -16.72 -12.17
C GLU A 136 -7.52 -17.28 -13.49
N TYR A 137 -6.75 -18.38 -13.45
CA TYR A 137 -6.07 -18.91 -14.64
C TYR A 137 -7.02 -19.28 -15.78
N LEU A 138 -8.13 -19.96 -15.50
CA LEU A 138 -9.07 -20.38 -16.55
C LEU A 138 -9.72 -19.16 -17.23
N LEU A 139 -10.10 -18.15 -16.44
CA LEU A 139 -10.65 -16.88 -16.95
C LEU A 139 -9.63 -16.13 -17.80
N TYR A 140 -8.36 -16.12 -17.39
CA TYR A 140 -7.27 -15.57 -18.18
C TYR A 140 -7.11 -16.29 -19.52
N VAL A 141 -7.12 -17.63 -19.53
CA VAL A 141 -6.97 -18.42 -20.77
C VAL A 141 -8.12 -18.14 -21.74
N GLU A 142 -9.36 -18.06 -21.22
CA GLU A 142 -10.53 -17.74 -22.03
C GLU A 142 -10.42 -16.33 -22.63
N ALA A 143 -10.09 -15.33 -21.81
CA ALA A 143 -9.88 -13.96 -22.26
C ALA A 143 -8.75 -13.86 -23.29
N PHE A 144 -7.64 -14.58 -23.08
CA PHE A 144 -6.51 -14.62 -24.00
C PHE A 144 -6.93 -15.16 -25.37
N LYS A 145 -7.72 -16.25 -25.40
CA LYS A 145 -8.21 -16.84 -26.66
C LYS A 145 -9.20 -15.92 -27.38
N LYS A 146 -10.07 -15.23 -26.64
CA LYS A 146 -11.11 -14.36 -27.19
C LYS A 146 -10.58 -13.03 -27.71
N ILE A 147 -9.69 -12.39 -26.94
CA ILE A 147 -9.19 -11.04 -27.21
C ILE A 147 -7.87 -11.08 -27.98
N GLY A 148 -7.05 -12.12 -27.73
CA GLY A 148 -5.70 -12.21 -28.26
C GLY A 148 -4.77 -11.14 -27.69
N GLY A 149 -3.80 -10.73 -28.51
CA GLY A 149 -2.86 -9.65 -28.18
C GLY A 149 -1.75 -10.05 -27.21
N THR A 150 -0.98 -9.04 -26.81
CA THR A 150 0.11 -9.21 -25.85
C THR A 150 -0.40 -9.02 -24.43
N TRP A 151 0.08 -9.85 -23.51
CA TRP A 151 -0.20 -9.81 -22.09
C TRP A 151 1.09 -9.63 -21.33
N ILE A 152 1.02 -8.98 -20.18
CA ILE A 152 2.14 -8.76 -19.28
C ILE A 152 1.93 -9.53 -17.98
N MET A 153 2.91 -10.34 -17.64
CA MET A 153 2.94 -11.19 -16.45
C MET A 153 3.80 -10.52 -15.40
N LYS A 154 3.22 -10.12 -14.27
CA LYS A 154 3.91 -9.43 -13.18
C LYS A 154 3.85 -10.23 -11.89
N PRO A 155 4.97 -10.47 -11.19
CA PRO A 155 4.93 -11.02 -9.85
C PRO A 155 4.25 -10.04 -8.89
N VAL A 156 3.43 -10.57 -7.98
CA VAL A 156 2.66 -9.78 -7.00
C VAL A 156 3.60 -9.04 -6.04
N GLY A 157 4.55 -9.76 -5.44
CA GLY A 157 5.41 -9.28 -4.35
C GLY A 157 6.69 -8.56 -4.76
N LYS A 158 7.08 -8.60 -6.05
CA LYS A 158 8.31 -7.96 -6.53
C LYS A 158 8.08 -6.57 -7.12
N SER A 159 9.16 -5.78 -7.17
CA SER A 159 9.20 -4.42 -7.72
C SER A 159 10.39 -4.27 -8.68
N GLN A 160 10.59 -3.06 -9.23
CA GLN A 160 11.72 -2.70 -10.10
C GLN A 160 11.79 -3.49 -11.43
N GLY A 161 10.67 -4.02 -11.90
CA GLY A 161 10.62 -4.79 -13.14
C GLY A 161 11.13 -6.23 -13.04
N LYS A 162 11.60 -6.67 -11.87
CA LYS A 162 12.11 -8.02 -11.67
C LYS A 162 10.99 -9.06 -11.84
N GLY A 163 11.27 -10.08 -12.66
CA GLY A 163 10.33 -11.19 -12.94
C GLY A 163 9.18 -10.83 -13.89
N ILE A 164 9.15 -9.64 -14.49
CA ILE A 164 8.10 -9.29 -15.45
C ILE A 164 8.45 -9.81 -16.83
N PHE A 165 7.51 -10.46 -17.50
CA PHE A 165 7.67 -10.93 -18.88
C PHE A 165 6.41 -10.70 -19.72
N LEU A 166 6.58 -10.67 -21.04
CA LEU A 166 5.49 -10.58 -22.00
C LEU A 166 5.08 -11.98 -22.45
N VAL A 167 3.78 -12.12 -22.71
CA VAL A 167 3.18 -13.31 -23.30
C VAL A 167 2.35 -12.89 -24.50
N ASP A 168 2.69 -13.42 -25.67
CA ASP A 168 1.93 -13.25 -26.90
C ASP A 168 1.40 -14.59 -27.46
N LYS A 169 1.80 -15.71 -26.85
CA LYS A 169 1.30 -17.05 -27.17
C LYS A 169 0.95 -17.79 -25.89
N LEU A 170 -0.21 -18.46 -25.89
CA LEU A 170 -0.70 -19.19 -24.72
C LEU A 170 0.26 -20.30 -24.24
N SER A 171 1.05 -20.88 -25.15
CA SER A 171 2.07 -21.89 -24.81
C SER A 171 3.12 -21.37 -23.82
N GLN A 172 3.47 -20.08 -23.87
CA GLN A 172 4.39 -19.45 -22.92
C GLN A 172 3.81 -19.43 -21.49
N THR A 173 2.49 -19.23 -21.35
CA THR A 173 1.83 -19.29 -20.04
C THR A 173 1.74 -20.72 -19.51
N VAL A 174 1.56 -21.71 -20.40
CA VAL A 174 1.53 -23.13 -20.00
C VAL A 174 2.89 -23.53 -19.43
N GLN A 175 3.99 -23.13 -20.08
CA GLN A 175 5.34 -23.37 -19.55
C GLN A 175 5.52 -22.73 -18.17
N TRP A 176 5.18 -21.44 -18.03
CA TRP A 176 5.21 -20.75 -16.73
C TRP A 176 4.40 -21.48 -15.64
N LYS A 177 3.23 -22.01 -15.99
CA LYS A 177 2.37 -22.75 -15.05
C LYS A 177 3.00 -24.08 -14.63
N SER A 178 3.65 -24.79 -15.54
CA SER A 178 4.37 -26.02 -15.24
C SER A 178 5.54 -25.74 -14.29
N ASP A 179 6.34 -24.72 -14.58
CA ASP A 179 7.45 -24.29 -13.72
C ASP A 179 6.93 -23.85 -12.33
N TYR A 180 5.81 -23.11 -12.29
CA TYR A 180 5.13 -22.71 -11.06
C TYR A 180 4.67 -23.93 -10.23
N ARG A 181 4.17 -25.00 -10.86
CA ARG A 181 3.74 -26.23 -10.18
C ARG A 181 4.90 -27.01 -9.59
N LEU A 182 6.01 -27.12 -10.33
CA LEU A 182 7.23 -27.76 -9.85
C LEU A 182 7.77 -27.02 -8.61
N ASN A 183 7.87 -25.70 -8.69
CA ASN A 183 8.37 -24.88 -7.58
C ASN A 183 7.41 -24.77 -6.37
N ASN A 184 6.11 -25.11 -6.55
CA ASN A 184 5.16 -25.17 -5.43
C ASN A 184 5.44 -26.32 -4.46
N GLN A 185 6.00 -27.43 -4.94
CA GLN A 185 6.34 -28.55 -4.07
C GLN A 185 7.42 -28.15 -3.05
N GLU A 186 8.18 -27.09 -3.34
CA GLU A 186 9.20 -26.49 -2.46
C GLU A 186 8.71 -25.20 -1.74
N GLN A 187 7.39 -24.97 -1.64
CA GLN A 187 6.75 -23.86 -0.90
C GLN A 187 7.05 -22.41 -1.39
N GLN A 188 7.71 -22.21 -2.54
CA GLN A 188 8.12 -20.87 -3.02
C GLN A 188 7.32 -20.30 -4.20
N ALA A 189 6.10 -20.77 -4.44
CA ALA A 189 5.42 -20.38 -5.68
C ALA A 189 4.91 -18.94 -5.67
N GLU A 190 5.53 -18.12 -6.49
CA GLU A 190 5.24 -16.69 -6.60
C GLU A 190 3.95 -16.45 -7.38
N SER A 191 2.97 -15.79 -6.75
CA SER A 191 1.72 -15.37 -7.42
C SER A 191 1.97 -14.27 -8.46
N TYR A 192 1.21 -14.31 -9.55
CA TYR A 192 1.33 -13.36 -10.66
C TYR A 192 0.02 -12.63 -10.94
N VAL A 193 0.15 -11.47 -11.57
CA VAL A 193 -0.94 -10.76 -12.22
C VAL A 193 -0.70 -10.80 -13.72
N ALA A 194 -1.66 -11.37 -14.46
CA ALA A 194 -1.70 -11.35 -15.91
C ALA A 194 -2.60 -10.19 -16.36
N GLN A 195 -2.03 -9.22 -17.08
CA GLN A 195 -2.75 -8.02 -17.48
C GLN A 195 -2.61 -7.82 -18.99
N GLN A 196 -3.65 -7.34 -19.66
CA GLN A 196 -3.57 -6.99 -21.07
C GLN A 196 -2.54 -5.87 -21.26
N TYR A 197 -1.65 -6.02 -22.23
CA TYR A 197 -0.62 -5.02 -22.51
C TYR A 197 -1.22 -3.89 -23.35
N ILE A 198 -0.94 -2.63 -22.98
CA ILE A 198 -1.26 -1.46 -23.81
C ILE A 198 -0.23 -1.40 -24.94
N ASP A 199 -0.69 -1.74 -26.14
CA ASP A 199 0.09 -1.81 -27.38
C ASP A 199 0.39 -0.44 -27.99
N SER A 200 -0.51 0.52 -27.79
CA SER A 200 -0.45 1.87 -28.36
C SER A 200 -0.29 2.94 -27.27
N PRO A 201 0.84 2.95 -26.51
CA PRO A 201 1.06 3.98 -25.50
C PRO A 201 1.42 5.32 -26.13
N LEU A 202 1.14 6.42 -25.42
CA LEU A 202 1.68 7.72 -25.78
C LEU A 202 3.22 7.68 -25.80
N LEU A 203 3.81 8.24 -26.85
CA LEU A 203 5.26 8.28 -27.06
C LEU A 203 5.75 9.72 -27.01
N ILE A 204 6.89 9.95 -26.35
CA ILE A 204 7.62 11.23 -26.40
C ILE A 204 8.94 10.96 -27.11
N GLY A 205 9.14 11.58 -28.28
CA GLY A 205 10.32 11.33 -29.11
C GLY A 205 10.49 9.86 -29.50
N GLY A 206 9.39 9.21 -29.89
CA GLY A 206 9.35 7.80 -30.31
C GLY A 206 9.54 6.79 -29.16
N ARG A 207 9.48 7.23 -27.90
CA ARG A 207 9.75 6.39 -26.73
C ARG A 207 8.60 6.36 -25.75
N LYS A 208 8.30 5.16 -25.27
CA LYS A 208 7.41 4.90 -24.14
C LYS A 208 8.01 5.53 -22.87
N PHE A 209 7.19 6.17 -22.06
CA PHE A 209 7.60 6.67 -20.74
C PHE A 209 6.70 6.07 -19.65
N ASP A 210 6.82 6.52 -18.42
CA ASP A 210 5.81 6.34 -17.38
C ASP A 210 5.74 7.63 -16.55
N ILE A 211 4.61 7.85 -15.86
CA ILE A 211 4.42 9.02 -15.01
C ILE A 211 4.44 8.56 -13.56
N ARG A 212 5.32 9.15 -12.75
CA ARG A 212 5.28 9.00 -11.30
C ARG A 212 4.56 10.20 -10.67
N LEU A 213 3.43 9.91 -10.04
CA LEU A 213 2.71 10.85 -9.18
C LEU A 213 3.01 10.55 -7.72
N TYR A 214 3.17 11.61 -6.91
CA TYR A 214 3.29 11.51 -5.46
C TYR A 214 2.01 12.02 -4.82
N VAL A 215 1.40 11.17 -4.00
CA VAL A 215 0.14 11.45 -3.31
C VAL A 215 0.34 11.24 -1.81
N LEU A 216 0.01 12.25 -1.02
CA LEU A 216 -0.05 12.20 0.44
C LEU A 216 -1.52 12.00 0.83
N VAL A 217 -1.82 10.87 1.46
CA VAL A 217 -3.11 10.64 2.10
C VAL A 217 -2.95 10.99 3.57
N LYS A 218 -3.56 12.09 4.03
CA LYS A 218 -3.43 12.55 5.42
C LYS A 218 -4.44 11.86 6.36
N SER A 219 -5.65 11.62 5.88
CA SER A 219 -6.72 10.98 6.66
C SER A 219 -7.67 10.23 5.74
N TYR A 220 -8.33 9.19 6.26
CA TYR A 220 -9.46 8.50 5.61
C TYR A 220 -10.82 8.92 6.19
N ASN A 221 -10.84 9.56 7.37
CA ASN A 221 -12.06 10.02 8.02
C ASN A 221 -11.85 11.40 8.69
N PRO A 222 -12.23 12.51 8.03
CA PRO A 222 -12.65 12.58 6.62
C PRO A 222 -11.49 12.24 5.67
N LEU A 223 -11.80 11.85 4.43
CA LEU A 223 -10.78 11.61 3.40
C LEU A 223 -10.08 12.92 3.04
N VAL A 224 -8.77 12.99 3.25
CA VAL A 224 -7.94 14.15 2.89
C VAL A 224 -6.72 13.68 2.10
N VAL A 225 -6.64 14.11 0.84
CA VAL A 225 -5.61 13.68 -0.12
C VAL A 225 -4.97 14.89 -0.77
N TYR A 226 -3.64 14.91 -0.83
CA TYR A 226 -2.84 15.93 -1.51
C TYR A 226 -2.03 15.28 -2.63
N MET A 227 -2.05 15.89 -3.81
CA MET A 227 -1.18 15.50 -4.93
C MET A 227 -0.03 16.50 -5.04
N TYR A 228 1.20 16.02 -5.14
CA TYR A 228 2.34 16.88 -5.40
C TYR A 228 2.27 17.42 -6.83
N ARG A 229 2.55 18.71 -7.00
CA ARG A 229 2.34 19.41 -8.28
C ARG A 229 3.29 18.98 -9.39
N PHE A 230 4.48 18.50 -9.06
CA PHE A 230 5.46 18.05 -10.04
C PHE A 230 5.44 16.54 -10.19
N PHE A 231 5.55 16.08 -11.43
CA PHE A 231 5.68 14.67 -11.77
C PHE A 231 7.04 14.41 -12.42
N PHE A 232 7.61 13.24 -12.16
CA PHE A 232 8.79 12.78 -12.89
C PHE A 232 8.34 11.83 -14.01
N SER A 233 8.94 12.01 -15.19
CA SER A 233 8.76 11.12 -16.34
C SER A 233 10.07 10.37 -16.59
N GLN A 234 10.03 9.04 -16.54
CA GLN A 234 11.21 8.22 -16.83
C GLN A 234 11.28 7.91 -18.33
N LYS A 235 12.19 8.56 -19.06
CA LYS A 235 12.51 8.23 -20.45
C LYS A 235 13.33 6.94 -20.51
N ARG A 236 13.12 6.11 -21.55
CA ARG A 236 13.85 4.84 -21.76
C ARG A 236 14.71 4.89 -23.00
N HIS A 237 15.88 4.26 -22.99
CA HIS A 237 16.74 4.15 -24.17
C HIS A 237 16.06 3.35 -25.30
N THR A 238 16.41 3.69 -26.53
CA THR A 238 15.87 3.18 -27.80
C THR A 238 15.98 1.66 -27.90
N PHE A 239 14.89 0.98 -28.27
CA PHE A 239 14.91 -0.40 -28.73
C PHE A 239 15.12 -0.39 -30.26
N HIS A 240 16.21 -0.98 -30.74
CA HIS A 240 16.33 -1.36 -32.15
C HIS A 240 15.72 -2.76 -32.31
N PRO A 241 14.75 -2.97 -33.24
CA PRO A 241 14.29 -4.32 -33.54
C PRO A 241 15.40 -5.03 -34.31
N ARG A 242 16.19 -5.87 -33.64
CA ARG A 242 16.93 -6.93 -34.34
C ARG A 242 16.01 -8.15 -34.43
N HIS A 243 15.97 -8.73 -35.62
CA HIS A 243 15.28 -9.96 -35.94
C HIS A 243 15.67 -11.09 -34.96
N GLY A 244 14.67 -11.85 -34.51
CA GLY A 244 14.86 -13.14 -33.86
C GLY A 244 15.26 -13.09 -32.39
N THR A 245 14.48 -13.85 -31.60
CA THR A 245 14.77 -14.34 -30.24
C THR A 245 14.89 -13.31 -29.09
N HIS A 246 13.97 -13.45 -28.14
CA HIS A 246 13.82 -12.69 -26.89
C HIS A 246 13.54 -11.17 -27.00
N ARG A 247 12.25 -10.84 -27.08
CA ARG A 247 11.75 -9.52 -26.65
C ARG A 247 11.96 -9.37 -25.15
N GLN A 248 13.12 -8.84 -24.73
CA GLN A 248 13.25 -8.33 -23.37
C GLN A 248 12.27 -7.17 -23.21
N PRO A 249 11.40 -7.19 -22.20
CA PRO A 249 10.44 -6.13 -22.11
C PRO A 249 11.07 -4.85 -21.60
N ALA A 250 11.12 -3.83 -22.44
CA ALA A 250 11.32 -2.47 -22.00
C ALA A 250 10.18 -2.11 -21.02
N ALA A 251 10.51 -1.98 -19.74
CA ALA A 251 9.51 -2.00 -18.68
C ALA A 251 8.39 -0.92 -18.79
N TYR A 252 7.25 -1.25 -19.36
CA TYR A 252 5.98 -1.13 -18.65
C TYR A 252 5.59 0.18 -17.95
N TYR A 253 4.79 1.01 -18.66
CA TYR A 253 3.64 1.68 -18.04
C TYR A 253 2.88 0.65 -17.21
N TYR A 254 2.62 0.98 -15.96
CA TYR A 254 1.33 0.96 -15.26
C TYR A 254 1.59 1.69 -13.95
N TYR A 255 0.66 2.55 -13.54
CA TYR A 255 0.65 3.28 -12.28
C TYR A 255 1.50 2.58 -11.24
N TYR A 256 2.74 3.05 -11.11
CA TYR A 256 3.52 2.74 -9.94
C TYR A 256 2.75 3.43 -8.83
N TYR A 257 1.82 2.71 -8.20
CA TYR A 257 1.61 2.85 -6.78
C TYR A 257 2.87 2.26 -6.11
N SER A 258 4.06 2.81 -6.43
CA SER A 258 5.00 3.13 -5.38
C SER A 258 4.35 4.33 -4.71
N THR A 259 3.32 4.02 -3.94
CA THR A 259 3.08 4.70 -2.69
C THR A 259 4.37 4.54 -1.88
N GLN A 260 5.37 5.38 -2.17
CA GLN A 260 5.91 6.17 -1.08
C GLN A 260 4.78 7.14 -0.71
N THR A 261 3.70 6.59 -0.14
CA THR A 261 2.72 7.41 0.53
C THR A 261 3.45 7.77 1.79
N TYR A 262 3.95 8.99 1.78
CA TYR A 262 4.39 9.63 2.98
C TYR A 262 3.11 10.09 3.66
N TYR A 263 2.91 9.68 4.91
CA TYR A 263 1.78 10.06 5.73
C TYR A 263 2.32 11.05 6.78
N TYR A 264 1.61 12.16 6.98
CA TYR A 264 1.89 13.15 8.03
C TYR A 264 0.73 13.18 9.02
#